data_AF-A0A966PVG6-F1
#
_entry.id   AF-A0A966PVG6-F1
#
_cell.length_a   1.000
_cell.length_b   1.000
_cell.length_c   1.000
_cell.angle_alpha   90.00
_cell.angle_beta   90.00
_cell.angle_gamma   90.00
#
_symmetry.space_group_name_H-M   'P 1'
#
loop_
_entity.id
_entity.type
_entity.pdbx_description
1 polymer ?
#
loop_
_entity_poly.entity_id
_entity_poly.type
_entity_poly.pdbx_seq_one_letter_code
_entity_poly.pdbx_strand_id
1 'polypeptide(L)'
;MSIAVSSSDAIQLYSNGVINIPSTWTLQAANLGGALAGAYNAANAAATTANAAATTANVTAAFAKANAALANSTATFAGDLSMTGNTYIAIGAATSNVGIGVTSANAKLYIRGSVTTETTAMTDAATMYPEFTSNNNFSVTLGGSRTIANPNTPVPGQTGLFYLQQDGTGSRVV
;
A
#
# COMPACT_ATOMS: atom_id res chain seq x y z
N MET A 1 29.32 26.16 75.14
CA MET A 1 30.59 25.64 74.61
C MET A 1 30.75 26.21 73.22
N SER A 2 31.65 27.18 73.03
CA SER A 2 31.95 27.76 71.70
C SER A 2 33.10 27.00 71.08
N ILE A 3 32.89 26.42 69.90
CA ILE A 3 33.95 25.82 69.09
C ILE A 3 34.44 26.89 68.12
N ALA A 4 35.71 27.29 68.24
CA ALA A 4 36.36 28.17 67.26
C ALA A 4 37.02 27.29 66.20
N VAL A 5 36.75 27.54 64.92
CA VAL A 5 37.35 26.82 63.79
C VAL A 5 38.05 27.82 62.88
N SER A 6 39.25 27.45 62.41
CA SER A 6 40.05 28.30 61.52
C SER A 6 39.56 28.17 60.07
N SER A 7 39.91 29.15 59.23
CA SER A 7 39.34 29.41 57.89
C SER A 7 39.57 28.32 56.83
N SER A 8 40.02 27.13 57.21
CA SER A 8 40.28 26.01 56.30
C SER A 8 39.80 24.66 56.82
N ASP A 9 39.18 24.61 58.00
CA ASP A 9 38.69 23.37 58.59
C ASP A 9 37.23 23.11 58.20
N ALA A 10 36.97 21.99 57.52
CA ALA A 10 35.61 21.56 57.18
C ALA A 10 34.86 21.10 58.43
N ILE A 11 33.74 21.73 58.75
CA ILE A 11 32.84 21.26 59.81
C ILE A 11 32.05 20.06 59.27
N GLN A 12 32.45 18.86 59.65
CA GLN A 12 31.72 17.60 59.41
C GLN A 12 30.72 17.39 60.55
N LEU A 13 29.43 17.31 60.24
CA LEU A 13 28.41 16.93 61.22
C LEU A 13 28.25 15.42 61.23
N TYR A 14 28.46 14.82 62.40
CA TYR A 14 28.34 13.37 62.60
C TYR A 14 26.91 12.92 62.97
N SER A 15 25.93 13.83 62.96
CA SER A 15 24.50 13.53 63.20
C SER A 15 23.59 14.53 62.48
N ASN A 16 22.32 14.14 62.25
CA ASN A 16 21.29 14.92 61.54
C ASN A 16 20.76 16.13 62.36
N GLY A 17 21.65 17.00 62.84
CA GLY A 17 21.29 18.24 63.53
C GLY A 17 21.03 19.41 62.58
N VAL A 18 20.19 20.37 63.00
CA VAL A 18 19.98 21.63 62.28
C VAL A 18 21.21 22.54 62.48
N ILE A 19 21.86 22.95 61.39
CA ILE A 19 22.87 24.03 61.43
C ILE A 19 22.15 25.36 61.26
N ASN A 20 22.15 26.17 62.31
CA ASN A 20 21.72 27.56 62.21
C ASN A 20 22.89 28.42 61.71
N ILE A 21 22.84 28.85 60.44
CA ILE A 21 23.91 29.65 59.83
C ILE A 21 23.59 31.14 60.05
N PRO A 22 24.42 31.88 60.82
CA PRO A 22 24.20 33.31 61.05
C PRO A 22 24.20 34.11 59.76
N SER A 23 23.49 35.23 59.72
CA SER A 23 23.42 36.13 58.54
C SER A 23 24.76 36.73 58.11
N THR A 24 25.81 36.61 58.94
CA THR A 24 27.18 37.03 58.64
C THR A 24 28.03 35.94 57.98
N TRP A 25 27.50 34.72 57.85
CA TRP A 25 28.18 33.60 57.19
C TRP A 25 27.64 33.44 55.78
N THR A 26 28.53 33.44 54.79
CA THR A 26 28.17 33.14 53.41
C THR A 26 28.31 31.65 53.16
N LEU A 27 27.21 30.99 52.81
CA LEU A 27 27.33 29.66 52.18
C LEU A 27 27.90 29.89 50.78
N GLN A 28 29.05 29.29 50.47
CA GLN A 28 29.64 29.40 49.14
C GLN A 28 28.75 28.66 48.13
N ALA A 29 28.06 29.41 47.26
CA ALA A 29 27.00 28.95 46.35
C ALA A 29 27.43 27.85 45.35
N ALA A 30 28.73 27.65 45.16
CA ALA A 30 29.28 26.65 44.23
C ALA A 30 28.78 25.22 44.52
N ASN A 31 28.58 24.85 45.80
CA ASN A 31 28.15 23.50 46.16
C ASN A 31 26.63 23.27 46.09
N LEU A 32 25.82 24.34 46.08
CA LEU A 32 24.36 24.24 45.93
C LEU A 32 23.93 24.30 44.45
N GLY A 33 24.61 25.10 43.63
CA GLY A 33 24.30 25.24 42.20
C GLY A 33 24.47 23.94 41.40
N GLY A 34 25.52 23.16 41.69
CA GLY A 34 25.77 21.88 41.01
C GLY A 34 24.73 20.81 41.31
N ALA A 35 24.29 20.69 42.57
CA ALA A 35 23.29 19.71 42.97
C ALA A 35 21.90 20.04 42.39
N LEU A 36 21.49 21.31 42.41
CA LEU A 36 20.21 21.74 41.83
C LEU A 36 20.21 21.62 40.30
N ALA A 37 21.31 21.98 39.62
CA ALA A 37 21.44 21.80 38.17
C ALA A 37 21.41 20.31 37.77
N GLY A 38 22.06 19.45 38.55
CA GLY A 38 22.02 17.99 38.36
C GLY A 38 20.60 17.43 38.49
N ALA A 39 19.86 17.85 39.52
CA ALA A 39 18.47 17.42 39.72
C ALA A 39 17.54 17.91 38.61
N TYR A 40 17.67 19.16 38.17
CA TYR A 40 16.90 19.72 37.06
C TYR A 40 17.18 18.97 35.75
N ASN A 41 18.46 18.74 35.42
CA ASN A 41 18.84 18.03 34.20
C ASN A 41 18.36 16.56 34.20
N ALA A 42 18.46 15.88 35.34
CA ALA A 42 17.95 14.52 35.50
C ALA A 42 16.43 14.44 35.32
N ALA A 43 15.68 15.38 35.93
CA ALA A 43 14.23 15.47 35.77
C ALA A 43 13.84 15.76 34.31
N ASN A 44 14.55 16.66 33.63
CA ASN A 44 14.30 17.00 32.23
C ASN A 44 14.62 15.83 31.27
N ALA A 45 15.70 15.09 31.53
CA ALA A 45 16.05 13.89 30.77
C ALA A 45 15.03 12.76 30.96
N ALA A 46 14.55 12.57 32.20
CA ALA A 46 13.49 11.62 32.52
C ALA A 46 12.17 11.99 31.81
N ALA A 47 11.79 13.28 31.86
CA ALA A 47 10.59 13.78 31.17
C ALA A 47 10.68 13.60 29.64
N THR A 48 11.85 13.88 29.05
CA THR A 48 12.10 13.68 27.61
C THR A 48 11.95 12.22 27.22
N THR A 49 12.54 11.31 27.99
CA THR A 49 12.49 9.86 27.75
C THR A 49 11.06 9.34 27.89
N ALA A 50 10.33 9.78 28.92
CA ALA A 50 8.92 9.41 29.12
C ALA A 50 8.03 9.91 27.97
N ASN A 51 8.24 11.13 27.51
CA ASN A 51 7.48 11.71 26.40
C ASN A 51 7.75 10.97 25.07
N ALA A 52 9.00 10.58 24.80
CA ALA A 52 9.35 9.78 23.62
C ALA A 52 8.70 8.39 23.68
N ALA A 53 8.77 7.70 24.82
CA ALA A 53 8.14 6.40 25.01
C ALA A 53 6.61 6.44 24.86
N ALA A 54 5.96 7.47 25.43
CA ALA A 54 4.53 7.69 25.26
C ALA A 54 4.17 7.95 23.78
N THR A 55 4.98 8.74 23.06
CA THR A 55 4.78 9.00 21.63
C THR A 55 4.88 7.72 20.80
N THR A 56 5.92 6.91 21.01
CA THR A 56 6.08 5.62 20.31
C THR A 56 4.92 4.68 20.61
N ALA A 57 4.53 4.53 21.88
CA ALA A 57 3.41 3.66 22.27
C ALA A 57 2.09 4.10 21.60
N ASN A 58 1.80 5.40 21.59
CA ASN A 58 0.61 5.95 20.94
C ASN A 58 0.62 5.73 19.42
N VAL A 59 1.76 5.94 18.75
CA VAL A 59 1.91 5.71 17.29
C VAL A 59 1.79 4.23 16.95
N THR A 60 2.45 3.35 17.70
CA THR A 60 2.37 1.90 17.49
C THR A 60 0.95 1.39 17.69
N ALA A 61 0.24 1.85 18.73
CA ALA A 61 -1.15 1.47 18.96
C ALA A 61 -2.08 1.98 17.85
N ALA A 62 -1.85 3.19 17.34
CA ALA A 62 -2.61 3.73 16.20
C ALA A 62 -2.38 2.92 14.92
N PHE A 63 -1.13 2.56 14.62
CA PHE A 63 -0.79 1.74 13.46
C PHE A 63 -1.39 0.32 13.56
N ALA A 64 -1.31 -0.31 14.73
CA ALA A 64 -1.88 -1.63 14.96
C ALA A 64 -3.40 -1.64 14.77
N LYS A 65 -4.11 -0.60 15.27
CA LYS A 65 -5.56 -0.44 15.06
C LYS A 65 -5.90 -0.23 13.58
N ALA A 66 -5.15 0.59 12.87
CA ALA A 66 -5.35 0.82 11.43
C ALA A 66 -5.11 -0.46 10.60
N ASN A 67 -4.04 -1.20 10.92
CA ASN A 67 -3.71 -2.46 10.23
C ASN A 67 -4.74 -3.56 10.51
N ALA A 68 -5.21 -3.70 11.76
CA ALA A 68 -6.26 -4.66 12.11
C ALA A 68 -7.61 -4.32 11.45
N ALA A 69 -7.92 -3.03 11.33
CA ALA A 69 -9.12 -2.57 10.61
C ALA A 69 -9.05 -2.87 9.10
N LEU A 70 -7.86 -2.82 8.49
CA LEU A 70 -7.65 -3.14 7.07
C LEU A 70 -7.74 -4.64 6.79
N ALA A 71 -7.29 -5.50 7.71
CA ALA A 71 -7.33 -6.95 7.58
C ALA A 71 -8.72 -7.56 7.79
N ASN A 72 -9.62 -6.87 8.50
CA ASN A 72 -10.96 -7.36 8.85
C ASN A 72 -12.08 -6.69 8.04
N SER A 73 -11.77 -6.10 6.89
CA SER A 73 -12.74 -5.45 6.00
C SER A 73 -12.53 -5.89 4.56
N THR A 74 -13.62 -6.02 3.79
CA THR A 74 -13.55 -5.99 2.32
C THR A 74 -12.93 -4.65 1.89
N ALA A 75 -11.77 -4.69 1.25
CA ALA A 75 -11.13 -3.48 0.71
C ALA A 75 -11.95 -2.96 -0.49
N THR A 76 -12.82 -2.00 -0.23
CA THR A 76 -13.58 -1.27 -1.25
C THR A 76 -12.82 -0.01 -1.62
N PHE A 77 -12.16 0.01 -2.78
CA PHE A 77 -11.48 1.20 -3.29
C PHE A 77 -12.52 2.13 -3.95
N ALA A 78 -12.55 3.40 -3.57
CA ALA A 78 -13.46 4.41 -4.13
C ALA A 78 -13.06 4.90 -5.55
N GLY A 79 -12.02 4.29 -6.14
CA GLY A 79 -11.51 4.49 -7.50
C GLY A 79 -10.82 3.21 -8.00
N ASP A 80 -10.16 3.25 -9.16
CA ASP A 80 -9.46 2.09 -9.72
C ASP A 80 -8.42 1.53 -8.72
N LEU A 81 -8.42 0.21 -8.54
CA LEU A 81 -7.29 -0.48 -7.89
C LEU A 81 -6.12 -0.50 -8.87
N SER A 82 -5.38 0.60 -8.92
CA SER A 82 -4.04 0.62 -9.51
C SER A 82 -3.06 0.25 -8.40
N MET A 83 -2.69 -1.04 -8.31
CA MET A 83 -1.47 -1.36 -7.57
C MET A 83 -0.33 -0.85 -8.45
N THR A 84 0.19 0.34 -8.19
CA THR A 84 1.38 0.80 -8.91
C THR A 84 2.53 -0.10 -8.47
N GLY A 85 2.93 -1.00 -9.38
CA GLY A 85 3.74 -2.18 -9.10
C GLY A 85 3.15 -3.49 -9.64
N ASN A 86 1.83 -3.53 -9.93
CA ASN A 86 1.08 -4.48 -10.78
C ASN A 86 -0.40 -4.04 -10.97
N THR A 87 -0.70 -3.24 -11.98
CA THR A 87 -2.07 -3.09 -12.52
C THR A 87 -2.50 -4.44 -13.15
N TYR A 88 -3.81 -4.71 -13.22
CA TYR A 88 -4.53 -5.75 -14.00
C TYR A 88 -5.19 -6.90 -13.24
N ILE A 89 -4.80 -7.29 -12.02
CA ILE A 89 -5.26 -8.58 -11.46
C ILE A 89 -5.88 -8.46 -10.07
N ALA A 90 -7.03 -9.10 -9.91
CA ALA A 90 -7.55 -9.47 -8.61
C ALA A 90 -7.41 -10.95 -8.30
N ILE A 91 -7.26 -11.28 -7.01
CA ILE A 91 -7.14 -12.65 -6.49
C ILE A 91 -8.05 -12.81 -5.26
N GLY A 92 -9.08 -13.66 -5.36
CA GLY A 92 -9.91 -14.00 -4.20
C GLY A 92 -9.24 -15.07 -3.36
N ALA A 93 -8.64 -14.67 -2.24
CA ALA A 93 -7.83 -15.55 -1.38
C ALA A 93 -8.58 -16.78 -0.82
N ALA A 94 -9.91 -16.70 -0.67
CA ALA A 94 -10.73 -17.83 -0.21
C ALA A 94 -11.12 -18.83 -1.32
N THR A 95 -10.90 -18.48 -2.60
CA THR A 95 -11.45 -19.24 -3.74
C THR A 95 -10.42 -19.61 -4.82
N SER A 96 -9.18 -19.08 -4.76
CA SER A 96 -8.03 -19.39 -5.65
C SER A 96 -8.18 -18.98 -7.12
N ASN A 97 -8.69 -17.77 -7.37
CA ASN A 97 -9.16 -17.37 -8.69
C ASN A 97 -8.55 -16.06 -9.21
N VAL A 98 -8.67 -15.80 -10.53
CA VAL A 98 -8.01 -14.66 -11.22
C VAL A 98 -9.01 -13.89 -12.11
N GLY A 99 -9.02 -12.56 -11.98
CA GLY A 99 -9.77 -11.65 -12.84
C GLY A 99 -8.85 -10.58 -13.43
N ILE A 100 -9.00 -10.28 -14.72
CA ILE A 100 -8.18 -9.31 -15.46
C ILE A 100 -9.00 -8.03 -15.63
N GLY A 101 -8.53 -6.91 -15.08
CA GLY A 101 -9.23 -5.61 -15.04
C GLY A 101 -10.33 -5.50 -13.97
N VAL A 102 -10.31 -6.34 -12.93
CA VAL A 102 -11.32 -6.39 -11.85
C VAL A 102 -10.65 -6.53 -10.48
N THR A 103 -11.35 -6.28 -9.37
CA THR A 103 -10.77 -6.07 -8.01
C THR A 103 -10.92 -7.23 -7.00
N SER A 104 -11.70 -8.29 -7.28
CA SER A 104 -11.62 -9.59 -6.59
C SER A 104 -11.90 -10.74 -7.57
N ALA A 105 -11.34 -11.94 -7.37
CA ALA A 105 -11.44 -13.01 -8.38
C ALA A 105 -11.97 -14.34 -7.84
N ASN A 106 -12.78 -15.06 -8.66
CA ASN A 106 -13.60 -16.20 -8.20
C ASN A 106 -13.83 -17.43 -9.16
N ALA A 107 -13.13 -17.58 -10.30
CA ALA A 107 -12.70 -18.82 -11.03
C ALA A 107 -13.07 -18.73 -12.50
N LYS A 108 -12.14 -19.02 -13.43
CA LYS A 108 -12.30 -18.68 -14.87
C LYS A 108 -12.62 -17.17 -15.04
N LEU A 109 -12.52 -16.61 -16.25
CA LEU A 109 -13.23 -15.37 -16.54
C LEU A 109 -14.66 -15.74 -16.89
N TYR A 110 -15.48 -15.97 -15.87
CA TYR A 110 -16.87 -16.38 -16.08
C TYR A 110 -17.74 -15.14 -16.30
N ILE A 111 -18.08 -14.86 -17.56
CA ILE A 111 -18.94 -13.74 -17.93
C ILE A 111 -20.38 -14.26 -18.08
N ARG A 112 -21.24 -13.93 -17.11
CA ARG A 112 -22.66 -14.35 -17.08
C ARG A 112 -23.57 -13.50 -17.97
N GLY A 113 -23.06 -12.40 -18.50
CA GLY A 113 -23.78 -11.47 -19.37
C GLY A 113 -23.26 -11.51 -20.81
N SER A 114 -23.87 -10.68 -21.67
CA SER A 114 -23.38 -10.50 -23.03
C SER A 114 -21.97 -9.91 -23.01
N VAL A 115 -21.08 -10.50 -23.81
CA VAL A 115 -19.76 -9.95 -24.09
C VAL A 115 -19.81 -9.35 -25.48
N THR A 116 -19.56 -8.05 -25.60
CA THR A 116 -19.27 -7.44 -26.89
C THR A 116 -17.78 -7.55 -27.12
N THR A 117 -17.39 -8.46 -28.01
CA THR A 117 -16.03 -8.51 -28.51
C THR A 117 -15.93 -7.64 -29.75
N GLU A 118 -14.84 -6.89 -29.87
CA GLU A 118 -14.56 -6.17 -31.11
C GLU A 118 -14.62 -7.14 -32.29
N THR A 119 -15.17 -6.69 -33.41
CA THR A 119 -15.27 -7.49 -34.65
C THR A 119 -14.77 -6.64 -35.79
N THR A 120 -13.76 -7.13 -36.51
CA THR A 120 -13.19 -6.43 -37.66
C THR A 120 -13.99 -6.78 -38.91
N ALA A 121 -14.59 -5.77 -39.53
CA ALA A 121 -15.21 -5.93 -40.85
C ALA A 121 -14.12 -6.08 -41.91
N MET A 122 -14.04 -7.26 -42.52
CA MET A 122 -13.11 -7.54 -43.60
C MET A 122 -13.68 -7.04 -44.93
N THR A 123 -12.81 -6.48 -45.76
CA THR A 123 -13.17 -6.14 -47.14
C THR A 123 -13.37 -7.42 -47.96
N ASP A 124 -14.48 -7.49 -48.68
CA ASP A 124 -14.73 -8.57 -49.64
C ASP A 124 -13.67 -8.56 -50.75
N ALA A 125 -12.95 -9.67 -50.88
CA ALA A 125 -11.90 -9.86 -51.87
C ALA A 125 -11.84 -11.33 -52.30
N ALA A 126 -11.31 -11.61 -53.48
CA ALA A 126 -11.18 -12.99 -53.99
C ALA A 126 -10.50 -13.93 -52.98
N THR A 127 -9.43 -13.44 -52.35
CA THR A 127 -8.76 -14.07 -51.21
C THR A 127 -8.69 -13.06 -50.08
N MET A 128 -9.07 -13.48 -48.88
CA MET A 128 -9.11 -12.63 -47.69
C MET A 128 -8.18 -13.17 -46.62
N TYR A 129 -7.53 -12.26 -45.87
CA TYR A 129 -6.54 -12.59 -44.86
C TYR A 129 -6.97 -12.01 -43.50
N PRO A 130 -7.49 -12.83 -42.58
CA PRO A 130 -7.78 -12.38 -41.23
C PRO A 130 -6.48 -12.05 -40.47
N GLU A 131 -6.46 -10.94 -39.76
CA GLU A 131 -5.30 -10.45 -39.01
C GLU A 131 -5.52 -10.67 -37.50
N PHE A 132 -4.89 -11.71 -36.95
CA PHE A 132 -5.15 -12.20 -35.59
C PHE A 132 -4.33 -11.50 -34.48
N THR A 133 -3.44 -10.55 -34.84
CA THR A 133 -2.85 -9.65 -33.83
C THR A 133 -3.79 -8.51 -33.45
N SER A 134 -4.67 -8.10 -34.36
CA SER A 134 -5.59 -6.98 -34.20
C SER A 134 -6.92 -7.45 -33.65
N ASN A 135 -7.41 -8.62 -34.06
CA ASN A 135 -8.70 -9.12 -33.59
C ASN A 135 -8.84 -10.64 -33.68
N ASN A 136 -9.75 -11.22 -32.90
CA ASN A 136 -10.15 -12.62 -32.99
C ASN A 136 -11.50 -12.82 -33.70
N ASN A 137 -12.30 -11.75 -33.86
CA ASN A 137 -13.60 -11.85 -34.50
C ASN A 137 -13.65 -11.03 -35.78
N PHE A 138 -14.23 -11.61 -36.82
CA PHE A 138 -14.28 -11.01 -38.15
C PHE A 138 -15.67 -11.13 -38.76
N SER A 139 -16.05 -10.14 -39.57
CA SER A 139 -17.28 -10.18 -40.37
C SER A 139 -17.01 -9.85 -41.82
N VAL A 140 -17.75 -10.47 -42.74
CA VAL A 140 -17.72 -10.12 -44.17
C VAL A 140 -19.07 -10.41 -44.84
N THR A 141 -19.49 -9.51 -45.71
CA THR A 141 -20.57 -9.73 -46.67
C THR A 141 -19.98 -10.17 -47.99
N LEU A 142 -20.26 -11.40 -48.40
CA LEU A 142 -19.66 -12.04 -49.58
C LEU A 142 -20.33 -11.53 -50.85
N GLY A 143 -19.55 -10.90 -51.74
CA GLY A 143 -19.96 -10.52 -53.10
C GLY A 143 -19.64 -11.57 -54.16
N GLY A 144 -19.03 -12.70 -53.76
CA GLY A 144 -18.52 -13.78 -54.61
C GLY A 144 -18.32 -15.07 -53.83
N SER A 145 -18.00 -16.17 -54.51
CA SER A 145 -17.31 -17.29 -53.86
C SER A 145 -15.89 -16.83 -53.53
N ARG A 146 -15.51 -16.89 -52.25
CA ARG A 146 -14.24 -16.34 -51.74
C ARG A 146 -13.37 -17.45 -51.16
N THR A 147 -12.10 -17.14 -50.92
CA THR A 147 -11.20 -17.97 -50.13
C THR A 147 -10.80 -17.20 -48.86
N ILE A 148 -10.99 -17.80 -47.69
CA ILE A 148 -10.32 -17.33 -46.46
C ILE A 148 -8.96 -18.02 -46.40
N ALA A 149 -7.90 -17.25 -46.61
CA ALA A 149 -6.55 -17.76 -46.48
C ALA A 149 -6.22 -18.07 -45.02
N ASN A 150 -5.27 -18.97 -44.80
CA ASN A 150 -4.75 -19.23 -43.46
C ASN A 150 -4.17 -17.93 -42.87
N PRO A 151 -4.52 -17.57 -41.62
CA PRO A 151 -3.96 -16.41 -40.97
C PRO A 151 -2.44 -16.48 -40.85
N ASN A 152 -1.78 -15.33 -40.98
CA ASN A 152 -0.32 -15.22 -40.86
C ASN A 152 0.16 -14.93 -39.42
N THR A 153 -0.76 -14.55 -38.52
CA THR A 153 -0.43 -14.12 -37.14
C THR A 153 -1.21 -14.79 -35.97
N PRO A 154 -1.74 -16.04 -36.08
CA PRO A 154 -2.49 -16.64 -34.99
C PRO A 154 -1.58 -17.05 -33.81
N VAL A 155 -2.03 -16.77 -32.59
CA VAL A 155 -1.37 -17.27 -31.36
C VAL A 155 -2.08 -18.56 -30.91
N PRO A 156 -1.35 -19.66 -30.62
CA PRO A 156 -1.96 -20.89 -30.14
C PRO A 156 -2.87 -20.67 -28.92
N GLY A 157 -4.08 -21.21 -28.97
CA GLY A 157 -5.09 -21.07 -27.92
C GLY A 157 -6.05 -19.89 -28.08
N GLN A 158 -5.87 -19.03 -29.08
CA GLN A 158 -6.87 -18.04 -29.45
C GLN A 158 -8.15 -18.71 -29.95
N THR A 159 -9.30 -18.16 -29.55
CA THR A 159 -10.62 -18.53 -30.02
C THR A 159 -11.36 -17.30 -30.49
N GLY A 160 -12.19 -17.43 -31.51
CA GLY A 160 -12.93 -16.32 -32.09
C GLY A 160 -14.08 -16.77 -32.97
N LEU A 161 -14.76 -15.80 -33.56
CA LEU A 161 -15.96 -16.00 -34.38
C LEU A 161 -15.79 -15.38 -35.76
N PHE A 162 -16.30 -16.07 -36.79
CA PHE A 162 -16.43 -15.53 -38.14
C PHE A 162 -17.91 -15.38 -38.50
N TYR A 163 -18.30 -14.16 -38.87
CA TYR A 163 -19.63 -13.83 -39.36
C TYR A 163 -19.59 -13.71 -40.88
N LEU A 164 -20.18 -14.68 -41.57
CA LEU A 164 -20.24 -14.71 -43.03
C LEU A 164 -21.67 -14.41 -43.47
N GLN A 165 -21.87 -13.25 -44.10
CA GLN A 165 -23.16 -12.87 -44.67
C GLN A 165 -23.15 -13.07 -46.18
N GLN A 166 -24.23 -13.63 -46.71
CA GLN A 166 -24.48 -13.70 -48.15
C GLN A 166 -25.14 -12.38 -48.59
N ASP A 167 -24.79 -11.88 -49.77
CA ASP A 167 -25.37 -10.66 -50.36
C ASP A 167 -26.81 -10.82 -50.92
N GLY A 168 -27.56 -11.82 -50.45
CA GLY A 168 -28.95 -12.05 -50.83
C GLY A 168 -29.16 -12.95 -52.05
N THR A 169 -28.11 -13.39 -52.73
CA THR A 169 -28.21 -14.33 -53.87
C THR A 169 -28.15 -15.82 -53.48
N GLY A 170 -27.58 -16.13 -52.30
CA GLY A 170 -27.34 -17.50 -51.85
C GLY A 170 -26.30 -18.24 -52.70
N SER A 171 -25.91 -19.46 -52.27
CA SER A 171 -24.97 -20.35 -52.97
C SER A 171 -23.49 -19.94 -52.99
N ARG A 172 -23.07 -18.87 -52.30
CA ARG A 172 -21.64 -18.53 -52.22
C ARG A 172 -20.95 -19.45 -51.22
N VAL A 173 -19.80 -19.98 -51.63
CA VAL A 173 -18.93 -20.80 -50.79
C VAL A 173 -17.74 -19.97 -50.30
N VAL A 174 -17.22 -20.38 -49.13
CA VAL A 174 -16.02 -19.85 -48.50
C VAL A 174 -15.06 -20.99 -48.21
#